data_AF-A0A8H6YJC9-F1
#
_entry.id   AF-A0A8H6YJC9-F1
#
_cell.length_a   1.000
_cell.length_b   1.000
_cell.length_c   1.000
_cell.angle_alpha   90.00
_cell.angle_beta   90.00
_cell.angle_gamma   90.00
#
_symmetry.space_group_name_H-M   'P 1'
#
loop_
_entity.id
_entity.type
_entity.pdbx_description
1 polymer ?
#
loop_
_entity_poly.entity_id
_entity_poly.type
_entity_poly.pdbx_seq_one_letter_code
_entity_poly.pdbx_strand_id
1 'polypeptide(L)'
;MAYVLEPPPNSPLTIEMDSITNNPGVNPLTVSTRTVNLRPNELDFLRAKVDDPHARFEELKNFIDDFSFPKFIRRPPITLIRKIVKQNIVAKARALLSLQPIKRADAEELDQKIKAKIHFELGMPFMPNTDVLTLPIDLHGLDFPSIARMNDAIAIDGLHRDLNHSIPSYRTIACITLADWTCTINECINPLDIYGLSLRLPTRVKV
;
A
#
# COMPACT_ATOMS: atom_id res chain seq x y z
N MET A 1 10.87 19.46 -15.43
CA MET A 1 11.45 18.10 -15.38
C MET A 1 10.36 17.15 -15.80
N ALA A 2 10.65 16.23 -16.73
CA ALA A 2 9.66 15.34 -17.30
C ALA A 2 10.09 13.89 -17.05
N TYR A 3 9.11 13.01 -16.83
CA TYR A 3 9.34 11.60 -16.48
C TYR A 3 8.71 10.72 -17.54
N VAL A 4 9.35 9.60 -17.83
CA VAL A 4 8.81 8.56 -18.72
C VAL A 4 8.62 7.29 -17.88
N LEU A 5 7.38 6.82 -17.82
CA LEU A 5 7.03 5.54 -17.24
C LEU A 5 7.12 4.49 -18.36
N GLU A 6 7.82 3.38 -18.11
CA GLU A 6 8.01 2.27 -19.05
C GLU A 6 8.57 2.69 -20.43
N PRO A 7 9.76 3.32 -20.48
CA PRO A 7 10.35 3.76 -21.74
C PRO A 7 10.66 2.57 -22.67
N PRO A 8 10.26 2.59 -23.96
CA PRO A 8 10.82 1.70 -24.95
C PRO A 8 12.36 1.90 -25.06
N PRO A 9 13.11 0.88 -25.55
CA PRO A 9 14.57 0.89 -25.56
C PRO A 9 15.22 2.06 -26.33
N ASN A 10 14.45 2.75 -27.20
CA ASN A 10 14.90 3.91 -27.98
C ASN A 10 14.22 5.22 -27.56
N SER A 11 13.86 5.38 -26.28
CA SER A 11 13.21 6.61 -25.81
C SER A 11 14.16 7.82 -25.89
N PRO A 12 13.69 8.98 -26.38
CA PRO A 12 14.51 10.18 -26.43
C PRO A 12 14.88 10.63 -25.00
N LEU A 13 16.11 11.10 -24.82
CA LEU A 13 16.60 11.60 -23.52
C LEU A 13 16.06 13.00 -23.17
N THR A 14 15.50 13.71 -24.15
CA THR A 14 15.01 15.08 -24.03
C THR A 14 13.74 15.29 -24.82
N ILE A 15 12.83 16.12 -24.31
CA ILE A 15 11.66 16.60 -25.04
C ILE A 15 11.65 18.14 -25.05
N GLU A 16 11.14 18.72 -26.14
CA GLU A 16 10.85 20.15 -26.19
C GLU A 16 9.48 20.41 -25.56
N MET A 17 9.44 21.31 -24.58
CA MET A 17 8.22 21.66 -23.87
C MET A 17 8.02 23.18 -23.91
N ASP A 18 6.80 23.58 -24.27
CA ASP A 18 6.40 24.98 -24.26
C ASP A 18 6.35 25.50 -22.82
N SER A 19 7.00 26.63 -22.58
CA SER A 19 7.09 27.25 -21.26
C SER A 19 6.96 28.77 -21.38
N ILE A 20 6.28 29.37 -20.42
CA ILE A 20 6.21 30.81 -20.26
C ILE A 20 7.44 31.26 -19.47
N THR A 21 8.28 32.07 -20.09
CA THR A 21 9.52 32.56 -19.47
C THR A 21 9.26 33.88 -18.74
N ASN A 22 9.51 33.92 -17.43
CA ASN A 22 9.43 35.14 -16.62
C ASN A 22 10.82 35.80 -16.42
N ASN A 23 11.61 35.89 -17.49
CA ASN A 23 12.92 36.54 -17.43
C ASN A 23 12.76 38.06 -17.63
N PRO A 24 13.53 38.90 -16.89
CA PRO A 24 13.47 40.33 -17.07
C PRO A 24 13.86 40.73 -18.50
N GLY A 25 12.99 41.47 -19.19
CA GLY A 25 13.18 41.92 -20.57
C GLY A 25 12.52 41.08 -21.67
N VAL A 26 11.84 39.98 -21.32
CA VAL A 26 11.06 39.15 -22.27
C VAL A 26 9.57 39.36 -22.01
N ASN A 27 8.77 39.49 -23.07
CA ASN A 27 7.32 39.66 -22.94
C ASN A 27 6.70 38.39 -22.33
N PRO A 28 5.94 38.49 -21.22
CA PRO A 28 5.37 37.34 -20.52
C PRO A 28 4.32 36.55 -21.33
N LEU A 29 3.89 37.07 -22.50
CA LEU A 29 2.98 36.37 -23.43
C LEU A 29 3.72 35.57 -24.51
N THR A 30 5.05 35.64 -24.58
CA THR A 30 5.84 34.91 -25.57
C THR A 30 6.10 33.49 -25.08
N VAL A 31 5.55 32.50 -25.80
CA VAL A 31 5.80 31.08 -25.54
C VAL A 31 7.23 30.76 -26.01
N SER A 32 8.04 30.22 -25.10
CA SER A 32 9.41 29.78 -25.39
C SER A 32 9.51 28.26 -25.26
N THR A 33 10.12 27.61 -26.23
CA THR A 33 10.43 26.17 -26.17
C THR A 33 11.65 25.96 -25.27
N ARG A 34 11.55 25.01 -24.34
CA ARG A 34 12.68 24.59 -23.49
C ARG A 34 12.91 23.09 -23.65
N THR A 35 14.17 22.70 -23.77
CA THR A 35 14.56 21.29 -23.72
C THR A 35 14.52 20.80 -22.28
N VAL A 36 13.73 19.77 -22.03
CA VAL A 36 13.55 19.15 -20.71
C VAL A 36 14.13 17.74 -20.76
N ASN A 37 15.06 17.44 -19.86
CA ASN A 37 15.60 16.09 -19.70
C ASN A 37 14.51 15.13 -19.21
N LEU A 38 14.40 13.99 -19.88
CA LEU A 38 13.52 12.89 -19.53
C LEU A 38 14.27 11.92 -18.61
N ARG A 39 13.69 11.63 -17.45
CA ARG A 39 14.21 10.60 -16.55
C ARG A 39 13.32 9.36 -16.60
N PRO A 40 13.85 8.21 -17.04
CA PRO A 40 13.10 6.97 -17.12
C PRO A 40 12.88 6.36 -15.73
N ASN A 41 11.65 5.98 -15.38
CA ASN A 41 11.30 5.24 -14.16
C ASN A 41 11.80 5.86 -12.83
N GLU A 42 12.04 7.17 -12.81
CA GLU A 42 12.45 7.93 -11.61
C GLU A 42 11.34 8.88 -11.13
N LEU A 43 10.06 8.56 -11.42
CA LEU A 43 8.95 9.41 -10.99
C LEU A 43 8.81 9.31 -9.46
N ASP A 44 9.27 10.33 -8.76
CA ASP A 44 9.04 10.53 -7.34
C ASP A 44 7.85 11.47 -7.13
N PHE A 45 6.75 10.95 -6.58
CA PHE A 45 5.58 11.75 -6.20
C PHE A 45 5.38 11.68 -4.69
N LEU A 46 5.36 12.84 -4.01
CA LEU A 46 5.19 12.91 -2.54
C LEU A 46 6.16 12.00 -1.75
N ARG A 47 7.42 11.88 -2.22
CA ARG A 47 8.46 10.97 -1.67
C ARG A 47 8.15 9.48 -1.85
N ALA A 48 7.27 9.14 -2.77
CA ALA A 48 7.03 7.78 -3.23
C ALA A 48 7.54 7.62 -4.66
N LYS A 49 8.43 6.64 -4.85
CA LYS A 49 8.72 6.12 -6.20
C LYS A 49 7.43 5.50 -6.73
N VAL A 50 6.94 6.05 -7.83
CA VAL A 50 5.77 5.50 -8.51
C VAL A 50 6.18 4.17 -9.14
N ASP A 51 5.31 3.17 -9.04
CA ASP A 51 5.48 1.81 -9.58
C ASP A 51 6.60 0.93 -8.98
N ASP A 52 7.16 1.29 -7.82
CA ASP A 52 8.12 0.43 -7.09
C ASP A 52 7.57 -0.07 -5.72
N PRO A 53 6.72 -1.13 -5.72
CA PRO A 53 6.17 -1.68 -4.47
C PRO A 53 7.24 -2.31 -3.57
N HIS A 54 8.39 -2.72 -4.13
CA HIS A 54 9.47 -3.31 -3.35
C HIS A 54 10.21 -2.26 -2.53
N ALA A 55 10.53 -1.10 -3.12
CA ALA A 55 11.10 0.02 -2.35
C ALA A 55 10.16 0.46 -1.22
N ARG A 56 8.84 0.45 -1.46
CA ARG A 56 7.83 0.74 -0.44
C ARG A 56 7.84 -0.27 0.71
N PHE A 57 7.95 -1.56 0.39
CA PHE A 57 8.10 -2.62 1.39
C PHE A 57 9.36 -2.43 2.23
N GLU A 58 10.52 -2.20 1.61
CA GLU A 58 11.78 -1.99 2.33
C GLU A 58 11.75 -0.74 3.23
N GLU A 59 11.09 0.35 2.80
CA GLU A 59 10.88 1.52 3.66
C GLU A 59 10.05 1.19 4.91
N LEU A 60 8.95 0.43 4.74
CA LEU A 60 8.11 -0.01 5.85
C LEU A 60 8.84 -0.96 6.79
N LYS A 61 9.60 -1.90 6.23
CA LYS A 61 10.42 -2.87 6.96
C LYS A 61 11.48 -2.18 7.81
N ASN A 62 12.26 -1.26 7.22
CA ASN A 62 13.27 -0.49 7.95
C ASN A 62 12.62 0.31 9.10
N PHE A 63 11.49 0.97 8.85
CA PHE A 63 10.77 1.68 9.89
C PHE A 63 10.29 0.76 11.04
N ILE A 64 9.76 -0.41 10.72
CA ILE A 64 9.31 -1.37 11.75
C ILE A 64 10.51 -1.94 12.50
N ASP A 65 11.62 -2.20 11.83
CA ASP A 65 12.85 -2.73 12.43
C ASP A 65 13.50 -1.69 13.37
N ASP A 66 13.54 -0.41 12.97
CA ASP A 66 14.03 0.71 13.79
C ASP A 66 13.11 1.06 14.97
N PHE A 67 11.82 0.73 14.87
CA PHE A 67 10.86 1.02 15.94
C PHE A 67 11.19 0.21 17.21
N SER A 68 11.35 0.94 18.32
CA SER A 68 11.50 0.35 19.66
C SER A 68 10.35 0.81 20.55
N PHE A 69 9.87 -0.11 21.39
CA PHE A 69 8.88 0.24 22.39
C PHE A 69 9.51 1.13 23.48
N PRO A 70 8.74 2.07 24.06
CA PRO A 70 9.20 2.84 25.21
C PRO A 70 9.58 1.90 26.36
N LYS A 71 10.64 2.24 27.10
CA LYS A 71 11.04 1.44 28.26
C LYS A 71 9.99 1.60 29.37
N PHE A 72 9.43 0.48 29.82
CA PHE A 72 8.49 0.46 30.94
C PHE A 72 9.16 -0.07 32.21
N ILE A 73 8.84 0.53 33.36
CA ILE A 73 9.34 0.07 34.68
C ILE A 73 8.72 -1.29 35.06
N ARG A 74 7.50 -1.57 34.57
CA ARG A 74 6.76 -2.83 34.76
C ARG A 74 6.22 -3.29 33.42
N ARG A 75 5.83 -4.57 33.30
CA ARG A 75 5.20 -5.09 32.08
C ARG A 75 3.98 -4.24 31.70
N PRO A 76 3.93 -3.67 30.48
CA PRO A 76 2.81 -2.84 30.08
C PRO A 76 1.55 -3.69 29.88
N PRO A 77 0.35 -3.14 30.16
CA PRO A 77 -0.89 -3.82 29.84
C PRO A 77 -1.06 -3.96 28.32
N ILE A 78 -1.71 -5.04 27.87
CA ILE A 78 -1.90 -5.35 26.44
C ILE A 78 -2.57 -4.22 25.66
N THR A 79 -3.49 -3.51 26.30
CA THR A 79 -4.21 -2.36 25.73
C THR A 79 -3.28 -1.18 25.42
N LEU A 80 -2.24 -0.97 26.24
CA LEU A 80 -1.26 0.09 26.02
C LEU A 80 -0.37 -0.25 24.82
N ILE A 81 0.11 -1.48 24.73
CA ILE A 81 0.91 -1.92 23.57
C ILE A 81 0.07 -1.80 22.29
N ARG A 82 -1.18 -2.27 22.30
CA ARG A 82 -2.10 -2.14 21.17
C ARG A 82 -2.24 -0.68 20.72
N LYS A 83 -2.40 0.23 21.69
CA LYS A 83 -2.49 1.66 21.41
C LYS A 83 -1.20 2.20 20.78
N ILE A 84 -0.03 1.82 21.29
CA ILE A 84 1.27 2.24 20.76
C ILE A 84 1.46 1.76 19.32
N VAL A 85 1.15 0.49 19.03
CA VAL A 85 1.24 -0.07 17.68
C VAL A 85 0.29 0.67 16.73
N LYS A 86 -0.96 0.90 17.15
CA LYS A 86 -1.95 1.63 16.33
C LYS A 86 -1.54 3.08 16.05
N GLN A 87 -0.99 3.78 17.04
CA GLN A 87 -0.67 5.20 16.92
C GLN A 87 0.66 5.46 16.19
N ASN A 88 1.65 4.58 16.33
CA ASN A 88 2.97 4.81 15.75
C ASN A 88 3.17 4.01 14.47
N ILE A 89 3.00 2.69 14.55
CA ILE A 89 3.29 1.80 13.41
C ILE A 89 2.21 1.94 12.35
N VAL A 90 0.95 1.73 12.73
CA VAL A 90 -0.17 1.70 11.77
C VAL A 90 -0.44 3.08 11.19
N ALA A 91 -0.36 4.13 11.98
CA ALA A 91 -0.60 5.49 11.48
C ALA A 91 0.36 5.84 10.32
N LYS A 92 1.66 5.53 10.49
CA LYS A 92 2.65 5.75 9.44
C LYS A 92 2.48 4.77 8.28
N ALA A 93 2.30 3.48 8.57
CA ALA A 93 2.10 2.46 7.54
C ALA A 93 0.88 2.77 6.66
N ARG A 94 -0.24 3.20 7.24
CA ARG A 94 -1.44 3.62 6.52
C ARG A 94 -1.16 4.77 5.55
N ALA A 95 -0.41 5.78 5.99
CA ALA A 95 -0.09 6.93 5.16
C ALA A 95 0.75 6.52 3.93
N LEU A 96 1.74 5.64 4.12
CA LEU A 96 2.59 5.16 3.04
C LEU A 96 1.84 4.22 2.08
N LEU A 97 1.06 3.28 2.62
CA LEU A 97 0.26 2.35 1.82
C LEU A 97 -0.88 3.02 1.05
N SER A 98 -1.39 4.15 1.56
CA SER A 98 -2.39 4.95 0.84
C SER A 98 -1.85 5.59 -0.44
N LEU A 99 -0.53 5.75 -0.56
CA LEU A 99 0.11 6.22 -1.80
C LEU A 99 0.31 5.05 -2.76
N GLN A 100 0.79 3.92 -2.24
CA GLN A 100 1.04 2.73 -3.04
C GLN A 100 0.89 1.47 -2.16
N PRO A 101 -0.12 0.62 -2.43
CA PRO A 101 -0.24 -0.69 -1.81
C PRO A 101 0.95 -1.59 -2.18
N ILE A 102 1.31 -2.50 -1.27
CA ILE A 102 2.36 -3.50 -1.48
C ILE A 102 1.75 -4.87 -1.79
N LYS A 103 2.59 -5.85 -2.14
CA LYS A 103 2.13 -7.23 -2.32
C LYS A 103 1.62 -7.79 -0.99
N ARG A 104 0.64 -8.68 -1.07
CA ARG A 104 0.02 -9.29 0.12
C ARG A 104 1.04 -10.06 0.97
N ALA A 105 1.90 -10.87 0.34
CA ALA A 105 2.93 -11.66 1.05
C ALA A 105 3.89 -10.75 1.84
N ASP A 106 4.32 -9.66 1.22
CA ASP A 106 5.20 -8.65 1.85
C ASP A 106 4.50 -8.02 3.07
N ALA A 107 3.21 -7.70 2.97
CA ALA A 107 2.43 -7.16 4.09
C ALA A 107 2.26 -8.17 5.24
N GLU A 108 2.13 -9.46 4.93
CA GLU A 108 2.07 -10.54 5.92
C GLU A 108 3.42 -10.72 6.64
N GLU A 109 4.55 -10.54 5.94
CA GLU A 109 5.88 -10.53 6.56
C GLU A 109 6.03 -9.39 7.58
N LEU A 110 5.54 -8.19 7.24
CA LEU A 110 5.56 -7.05 8.16
C LEU A 110 4.71 -7.32 9.42
N ASP A 111 3.57 -7.98 9.29
CA ASP A 111 2.75 -8.40 10.43
C ASP A 111 3.48 -9.41 11.33
N GLN A 112 4.26 -10.32 10.74
CA GLN A 112 5.08 -11.25 11.52
C GLN A 112 6.18 -10.53 12.32
N LYS A 113 6.82 -9.51 11.75
CA LYS A 113 7.80 -8.66 12.46
C LYS A 113 7.16 -7.91 13.63
N ILE A 114 5.99 -7.29 13.42
CA ILE A 114 5.25 -6.59 14.47
C ILE A 114 4.85 -7.56 15.59
N LYS A 115 4.36 -8.75 15.23
CA LYS A 115 4.03 -9.82 16.17
C LYS A 115 5.23 -10.21 17.04
N ALA A 116 6.41 -10.37 16.45
CA ALA A 116 7.62 -10.70 17.21
C ALA A 116 7.96 -9.62 18.24
N LYS A 117 7.85 -8.33 17.87
CA LYS A 117 8.09 -7.21 18.79
C LYS A 117 7.03 -7.14 19.91
N ILE A 118 5.75 -7.35 19.57
CA ILE A 118 4.66 -7.39 20.57
C ILE A 118 4.87 -8.55 21.55
N HIS A 119 5.25 -9.73 21.05
CA HIS A 119 5.51 -10.90 21.88
C HIS A 119 6.66 -10.65 22.86
N PHE A 120 7.75 -10.04 22.40
CA PHE A 120 8.88 -9.65 23.24
C PHE A 120 8.46 -8.73 24.40
N GLU A 121 7.65 -7.70 24.11
CA GLU A 121 7.20 -6.75 25.14
C GLU A 121 6.18 -7.33 26.13
N LEU A 122 5.26 -8.17 25.65
CA LEU A 122 4.26 -8.80 26.54
C LEU A 122 4.89 -9.88 27.43
N GLY A 123 5.96 -10.52 26.96
CA GLY A 123 6.60 -11.64 27.65
C GLY A 123 5.64 -12.80 27.90
N MET A 124 4.74 -13.06 26.94
CA MET A 124 3.84 -14.21 26.98
C MET A 124 4.65 -15.51 26.83
N PRO A 125 4.23 -16.61 27.47
CA PRO A 125 4.96 -17.88 27.40
C PRO A 125 4.88 -18.54 26.01
N PHE A 126 3.89 -18.19 25.21
CA PHE A 126 3.73 -18.66 23.83
C PHE A 126 3.67 -17.49 22.85
N MET A 127 4.14 -17.73 21.62
CA MET A 127 3.99 -16.78 20.52
C MET A 127 2.61 -17.02 19.87
N PRO A 128 1.66 -16.06 19.94
CA PRO A 128 0.36 -16.24 19.32
C PRO A 128 0.50 -16.31 17.80
N ASN A 129 -0.43 -17.01 17.14
CA ASN A 129 -0.54 -16.93 15.68
C ASN A 129 -0.90 -15.51 15.25
N THR A 130 -0.46 -15.10 14.06
CA THR A 130 -0.75 -13.76 13.51
C THR A 130 -2.26 -13.52 13.39
N ASP A 131 -3.03 -14.55 13.04
CA ASP A 131 -4.49 -14.50 13.02
C ASP A 131 -5.06 -14.20 14.42
N VAL A 132 -4.67 -14.95 15.45
CA VAL A 132 -5.16 -14.74 16.84
C VAL A 132 -4.79 -13.35 17.35
N LEU A 133 -3.60 -12.86 17.00
CA LEU A 133 -3.14 -11.55 17.41
C LEU A 133 -4.01 -10.43 16.82
N THR A 134 -4.45 -10.57 15.56
CA THR A 134 -5.11 -9.51 14.78
C THR A 134 -6.63 -9.63 14.71
N LEU A 135 -7.18 -10.77 15.15
CA LEU A 135 -8.61 -11.03 15.21
C LEU A 135 -9.28 -10.14 16.29
N PRO A 136 -10.51 -9.63 16.06
CA PRO A 136 -11.25 -8.85 17.04
C PRO A 136 -11.48 -9.58 18.36
N ILE A 137 -11.64 -8.84 19.46
CA ILE A 137 -11.92 -9.41 20.80
C ILE A 137 -13.21 -10.23 20.80
N ASP A 138 -14.26 -9.76 20.12
CA ASP A 138 -15.55 -10.45 20.04
C ASP A 138 -15.45 -11.82 19.33
N LEU A 139 -14.37 -12.01 18.57
CA LEU A 139 -14.03 -13.27 17.90
C LEU A 139 -12.91 -14.03 18.61
N HIS A 140 -12.68 -13.75 19.91
CA HIS A 140 -11.65 -14.39 20.75
C HIS A 140 -10.20 -14.09 20.32
N GLY A 141 -9.97 -12.95 19.66
CA GLY A 141 -8.64 -12.46 19.32
C GLY A 141 -8.07 -11.40 20.27
N LEU A 142 -6.88 -10.90 19.94
CA LEU A 142 -6.19 -9.87 20.71
C LEU A 142 -6.30 -8.47 20.11
N ASP A 143 -7.03 -8.31 19.01
CA ASP A 143 -7.41 -7.04 18.38
C ASP A 143 -6.23 -6.09 18.12
N PHE A 144 -5.06 -6.66 17.81
CA PHE A 144 -3.96 -5.86 17.27
C PHE A 144 -4.23 -5.53 15.81
N PRO A 145 -3.76 -4.37 15.34
CA PRO A 145 -3.89 -4.00 13.94
C PRO A 145 -3.02 -4.90 13.04
N SER A 146 -3.51 -5.14 11.82
CA SER A 146 -2.81 -5.88 10.77
C SER A 146 -2.52 -4.96 9.59
N ILE A 147 -1.26 -4.93 9.17
CA ILE A 147 -0.81 -4.26 7.95
C ILE A 147 -1.40 -4.97 6.73
N ALA A 148 -1.43 -6.31 6.70
CA ALA A 148 -2.02 -7.06 5.57
C ALA A 148 -3.49 -6.69 5.35
N ARG A 149 -4.32 -6.74 6.39
CA ARG A 149 -5.74 -6.33 6.30
C ARG A 149 -5.93 -4.88 5.89
N MET A 150 -5.04 -3.99 6.37
CA MET A 150 -5.08 -2.58 6.01
C MET A 150 -4.68 -2.34 4.55
N ASN A 151 -3.66 -3.03 4.06
CA ASN A 151 -3.21 -2.99 2.67
C ASN A 151 -4.33 -3.46 1.73
N ASP A 152 -4.98 -4.57 2.07
CA ASP A 152 -6.13 -5.09 1.31
C ASP A 152 -7.27 -4.05 1.25
N ALA A 153 -7.62 -3.46 2.40
CA ALA A 153 -8.68 -2.46 2.47
C ALA A 153 -8.38 -1.23 1.61
N ILE A 154 -7.14 -0.73 1.65
CA ILE A 154 -6.72 0.41 0.83
C ILE A 154 -6.77 0.06 -0.66
N ALA A 155 -6.30 -1.13 -1.06
CA ALA A 155 -6.33 -1.58 -2.44
C ALA A 155 -7.77 -1.71 -2.97
N ILE A 156 -8.68 -2.27 -2.17
CA ILE A 156 -10.10 -2.40 -2.50
C ILE A 156 -10.77 -1.02 -2.59
N ASP A 157 -10.52 -0.13 -1.64
CA ASP A 157 -11.06 1.24 -1.65
C ASP A 157 -10.58 2.04 -2.88
N GLY A 158 -9.31 1.86 -3.27
CA GLY A 158 -8.73 2.44 -4.48
C GLY A 158 -9.43 1.92 -5.74
N LEU A 159 -9.54 0.60 -5.89
CA LEU A 159 -10.24 -0.03 -7.01
C LEU A 159 -11.70 0.43 -7.10
N HIS A 160 -12.40 0.48 -5.97
CA HIS A 160 -13.79 0.95 -5.93
C HIS A 160 -13.93 2.41 -6.38
N ARG A 161 -12.99 3.28 -6.00
CA ARG A 161 -12.96 4.66 -6.47
C ARG A 161 -12.74 4.73 -7.98
N ASP A 162 -11.82 3.94 -8.51
CA ASP A 162 -11.47 3.95 -9.93
C ASP A 162 -12.59 3.39 -10.82
N LEU A 163 -13.33 2.38 -10.34
CA LEU A 163 -14.55 1.88 -11.00
C LEU A 163 -15.63 2.96 -11.12
N ASN A 164 -15.71 3.88 -10.15
CA ASN A 164 -16.67 4.98 -10.14
C ASN A 164 -16.08 6.28 -10.72
N HIS A 165 -14.89 6.23 -11.31
CA HIS A 165 -14.20 7.42 -11.79
C HIS A 165 -14.94 8.06 -12.98
N SER A 166 -14.92 9.40 -13.05
CA SER A 166 -15.60 10.15 -14.12
C SER A 166 -14.92 10.00 -15.48
N ILE A 167 -13.59 9.91 -15.48
CA ILE A 167 -12.77 9.69 -16.66
C ILE A 167 -12.86 8.20 -17.10
N PRO A 168 -13.30 7.90 -18.34
CA PRO A 168 -13.54 6.53 -18.79
C PRO A 168 -12.31 5.62 -18.74
N SER A 169 -11.12 6.13 -19.06
CA SER A 169 -9.90 5.32 -19.10
C SER A 169 -9.55 4.68 -17.75
N TYR A 170 -9.70 5.42 -16.65
CA TYR A 170 -9.49 4.89 -15.30
C TYR A 170 -10.50 3.79 -14.98
N ARG A 171 -11.77 4.00 -15.33
CA ARG A 171 -12.82 2.98 -15.17
C ARG A 171 -12.52 1.73 -15.96
N THR A 172 -12.08 1.86 -17.22
CA THR A 172 -11.73 0.71 -18.06
C THR A 172 -10.60 -0.11 -17.45
N ILE A 173 -9.52 0.55 -17.00
CA ILE A 173 -8.41 -0.13 -16.32
C ILE A 173 -8.90 -0.81 -15.04
N ALA A 174 -9.69 -0.13 -14.22
CA ALA A 174 -10.25 -0.69 -13.00
C ALA A 174 -11.16 -1.91 -13.26
N CYS A 175 -11.98 -1.88 -14.32
CA CYS A 175 -12.77 -3.05 -14.73
C CYS A 175 -11.88 -4.23 -15.13
N ILE A 176 -10.78 -3.99 -15.84
CA ILE A 176 -9.81 -5.04 -16.20
C ILE A 176 -9.15 -5.61 -14.93
N THR A 177 -8.68 -4.76 -14.03
CA THR A 177 -8.09 -5.19 -12.75
C THR A 177 -9.08 -5.99 -11.91
N LEU A 178 -10.35 -5.55 -11.82
CA LEU A 178 -11.39 -6.29 -11.11
C LEU A 178 -11.62 -7.66 -11.74
N ALA A 179 -11.68 -7.75 -13.07
CA ALA A 179 -11.86 -9.01 -13.78
C ALA A 179 -10.67 -9.95 -13.53
N ASP A 180 -9.44 -9.44 -13.60
CA ASP A 180 -8.21 -10.19 -13.34
C ASP A 180 -8.16 -10.76 -11.91
N TRP A 181 -8.48 -9.93 -10.91
CA TRP A 181 -8.54 -10.37 -9.51
C TRP A 181 -9.65 -11.39 -9.27
N THR A 182 -10.82 -11.17 -9.87
CA THR A 182 -11.95 -12.11 -9.79
C THR A 182 -11.60 -13.44 -10.44
N CYS A 183 -10.87 -13.41 -11.57
CA CYS A 183 -10.36 -14.61 -12.22
C CYS A 183 -9.36 -15.37 -11.36
N THR A 184 -8.42 -14.65 -10.77
CA THR A 184 -7.36 -15.22 -9.95
C THR A 184 -7.90 -15.83 -8.64
N ILE A 185 -8.91 -15.21 -8.03
CA ILE A 185 -9.38 -15.54 -6.69
C ILE A 185 -10.68 -16.36 -6.70
N ASN A 186 -11.53 -16.20 -7.71
CA ASN A 186 -12.88 -16.74 -7.74
C ASN A 186 -13.29 -17.35 -9.10
N GLU A 187 -12.36 -18.00 -9.80
CA GLU A 187 -12.64 -18.75 -11.05
C GLU A 187 -13.37 -17.90 -12.12
N CYS A 188 -13.10 -16.60 -12.17
CA CYS A 188 -13.71 -15.61 -13.07
C CYS A 188 -15.22 -15.39 -12.83
N ILE A 189 -15.75 -15.85 -11.70
CA ILE A 189 -17.15 -15.66 -11.33
C ILE A 189 -17.22 -14.41 -10.45
N ASN A 190 -18.03 -13.44 -10.84
CA ASN A 190 -18.24 -12.25 -10.02
C ASN A 190 -18.86 -12.68 -8.67
N PRO A 191 -18.25 -12.33 -7.52
CA PRO A 191 -18.73 -12.77 -6.22
C PRO A 191 -20.14 -12.25 -5.88
N LEU A 192 -20.62 -11.22 -6.58
CA LEU A 192 -21.96 -10.66 -6.43
C LEU A 192 -22.97 -11.21 -7.44
N ASP A 193 -22.55 -12.05 -8.38
CA ASP A 193 -23.47 -12.73 -9.29
C ASP A 193 -24.16 -13.92 -8.59
N ILE A 194 -25.31 -14.35 -9.10
CA ILE A 194 -26.13 -15.43 -8.54
C ILE A 194 -25.30 -16.71 -8.34
N TYR A 195 -24.43 -17.01 -9.31
CA TYR A 195 -23.49 -18.13 -9.22
C TYR A 195 -22.39 -17.90 -8.19
N GLY A 196 -21.84 -16.68 -8.09
CA GLY A 196 -20.83 -16.29 -7.09
C GLY A 196 -21.34 -16.37 -5.65
N LEU A 197 -22.58 -15.96 -5.41
CA LEU A 197 -23.24 -16.06 -4.10
C LEU A 197 -23.50 -17.52 -3.68
N SER A 198 -23.59 -18.43 -4.65
CA SER A 198 -23.80 -19.86 -4.41
C SER A 198 -22.50 -20.64 -4.17
N LEU A 199 -21.35 -20.08 -4.57
CA LEU A 199 -20.03 -20.64 -4.26
C LEU A 199 -19.80 -20.54 -2.75
N ARG A 200 -19.67 -21.70 -2.09
CA ARG A 200 -19.16 -21.74 -0.72
C ARG A 200 -17.75 -21.16 -0.76
N LEU A 201 -17.53 -20.05 -0.07
CA LEU A 201 -16.19 -19.51 0.18
C LEU A 201 -15.29 -20.70 0.52
N PRO A 202 -14.12 -20.86 -0.13
CA PRO A 202 -13.20 -21.91 0.23
C PRO A 202 -12.92 -21.75 1.73
N THR A 203 -13.36 -22.73 2.52
CA THR A 203 -12.96 -22.85 3.92
C THR A 203 -11.45 -22.78 3.89
N ARG A 204 -10.87 -21.69 4.46
CA ARG A 204 -9.42 -21.58 4.67
C ARG A 204 -8.92 -22.96 5.07
N VAL A 205 -7.96 -23.45 4.30
CA VAL A 205 -7.28 -24.73 4.52
C VAL A 205 -7.10 -24.93 6.03
N LYS A 206 -7.66 -26.03 6.53
CA LYS A 206 -7.47 -26.46 7.92
C LYS A 206 -5.97 -26.64 8.17
N VAL A 207 -5.49 -25.90 9.17
CA VAL A 207 -4.33 -26.15 10.06
C VAL A 207 -3.00 -26.46 9.39
#